data_AF-A0A9Q7R6T4-F1
#
_entry.id   AF-A0A9Q7R6T4-F1
#
_cell.length_a   1.000
_cell.length_b   1.000
_cell.length_c   1.000
_cell.angle_alpha   90.00
_cell.angle_beta   90.00
_cell.angle_gamma   90.00
#
_symmetry.space_group_name_H-M   'P 1'
#
loop_
_entity.id
_entity.type
_entity.pdbx_description
1 polymer ?
#
loop_
_entity_poly.entity_id
_entity_poly.type
_entity_poly.pdbx_seq_one_letter_code
_entity_poly.pdbx_strand_id
1 'polypeptide(L)' 'MYTIMFKAKVGDRATLCTYAPCSEAELLGFKPRMLHMAPGNEQSLTSPAIADQVA' A
#
# COMPACT_ATOMS: atom_id res chain seq x y z
N MET A 1 -1.41 15.86 -10.50
CA MET A 1 -1.13 14.54 -11.10
C MET A 1 -0.04 14.68 -12.16
N TYR A 2 1.23 14.89 -11.76
CA TYR A 2 2.39 14.99 -12.68
C TYR A 2 3.76 14.62 -12.04
N THR A 3 3.81 14.22 -10.77
CA THR A 3 5.08 14.13 -10.02
C THR A 3 5.80 12.78 -10.09
N ILE A 4 5.15 11.72 -10.59
CA ILE A 4 5.76 10.37 -10.62
C ILE A 4 6.76 10.23 -11.78
N MET A 5 6.55 10.93 -12.91
CA MET A 5 7.33 10.75 -14.14
C MET A 5 8.83 11.06 -14.01
N PHE A 6 9.25 11.93 -13.08
CA PHE A 6 10.68 12.24 -12.88
C PHE A 6 11.34 11.43 -11.76
N LYS A 7 10.59 10.54 -11.11
CA LYS A 7 11.04 9.79 -9.92
C LYS A 7 11.03 8.27 -10.11
N ALA A 8 10.52 7.79 -11.23
CA ALA A 8 10.46 6.37 -11.56
C ALA A 8 10.75 6.15 -13.05
N LYS A 9 11.28 4.98 -13.39
CA LYS A 9 11.45 4.49 -14.76
C LYS A 9 10.67 3.20 -15.00
N VAL A 10 10.50 2.83 -16.26
CA VAL A 10 9.86 1.56 -16.64
C VAL A 10 10.62 0.40 -16.00
N GLY A 11 9.88 -0.49 -15.33
CA GLY A 11 10.43 -1.65 -14.63
C GLY A 11 10.71 -1.43 -13.14
N ASP A 12 10.62 -0.21 -12.63
CA ASP A 12 10.72 0.04 -11.19
C ASP A 12 9.55 -0.60 -10.43
N ARG A 13 9.85 -1.11 -9.23
CA ARG A 13 8.83 -1.52 -8.26
C ARG A 13 8.57 -0.38 -7.30
N ALA A 14 7.29 -0.07 -7.08
CA ALA A 14 6.87 0.98 -6.16
C ALA A 14 5.75 0.47 -5.25
N THR A 15 5.69 1.02 -4.04
CA THR A 15 4.57 0.86 -3.12
C THR A 15 3.80 2.18 -3.08
N LEU A 16 2.49 2.12 -3.31
CA LEU A 16 1.63 3.29 -3.24
C LEU A 16 0.81 3.23 -1.96
N CYS A 17 0.90 4.29 -1.16
CA CYS A 17 0.12 4.45 0.07
C CYS A 17 -0.75 5.70 -0.05
N THR A 18 -1.98 5.61 0.40
CA THR A 18 -2.87 6.77 0.56
C THR A 18 -3.20 6.92 2.03
N TYR A 19 -3.33 8.18 2.45
CA TYR A 19 -3.56 8.53 3.85
C TYR A 19 -4.80 9.41 3.93
N ALA A 20 -5.59 9.19 4.97
CA ALA A 20 -6.75 10.00 5.30
C ALA A 20 -6.63 10.46 6.76
N PRO A 21 -7.11 11.67 7.10
CA PRO A 21 -7.27 12.08 8.49
C PRO A 21 -8.15 11.08 9.24
N CYS A 22 -7.81 10.80 10.49
CA CYS A 22 -8.48 9.82 11.33
C CYS A 22 -8.37 10.29 12.78
N SER A 23 -9.47 10.23 13.54
CA SER A 23 -9.44 10.48 14.98
C SER A 23 -8.83 9.29 15.74
N GLU A 24 -8.41 9.49 16.99
CA GLU A 24 -7.89 8.38 17.81
C GLU A 24 -8.90 7.24 17.97
N ALA A 25 -10.19 7.56 18.10
CA ALA A 25 -11.25 6.55 18.21
C ALA A 25 -11.40 5.72 16.95
N GLU A 26 -11.30 6.33 15.76
CA GLU A 26 -11.38 5.65 14.48
C GLU A 26 -10.11 4.80 14.22
N LEU A 27 -8.95 5.24 14.71
CA LEU A 27 -7.68 4.56 14.51
C LEU A 27 -7.64 3.18 15.17
N LEU A 28 -8.25 3.03 16.35
CA LEU A 28 -8.29 1.77 17.09
C LEU A 28 -8.95 0.62 16.32
N GLY A 29 -9.94 0.93 15.47
CA GLY A 29 -10.66 -0.04 14.66
C GLY A 29 -10.26 -0.04 13.18
N PHE A 30 -9.35 0.84 12.77
CA PHE A 30 -9.02 1.01 11.37
C PHE A 30 -8.29 -0.22 10.81
N LYS A 31 -8.75 -0.69 9.65
CA LYS A 31 -8.10 -1.76 8.88
C LYS A 31 -7.74 -1.24 7.50
N PRO A 32 -6.46 -1.17 7.11
CA PRO A 32 -6.06 -0.75 5.78
C PRO A 32 -6.56 -1.74 4.72
N ARG A 33 -6.67 -1.27 3.48
CA ARG A 33 -6.94 -2.13 2.32
C ARG A 33 -5.63 -2.35 1.56
N MET A 34 -4.98 -3.48 1.81
CA MET A 34 -3.74 -3.84 1.13
C MET A 34 -4.04 -4.60 -0.15
N LEU A 35 -3.38 -4.23 -1.24
CA LEU A 35 -3.38 -4.93 -2.52
C LEU A 35 -1.95 -5.33 -2.86
N HIS A 36 -1.70 -6.63 -2.98
CA HIS A 36 -0.40 -7.17 -3.35
C HIS A 36 -0.38 -7.52 -4.82
N MET A 37 0.72 -7.16 -5.49
CA MET A 37 0.91 -7.36 -6.91
C MET A 37 2.00 -8.40 -7.15
N ALA A 38 1.72 -9.36 -8.02
CA ALA A 38 2.68 -10.31 -8.58
C ALA A 38 3.54 -9.64 -9.67
N PRO A 39 4.63 -10.30 -10.13
CA PRO A 39 5.31 -9.86 -11.35
C PRO A 39 4.32 -9.68 -12.51
N GLY A 40 4.53 -8.64 -13.33
CA GLY A 40 3.59 -8.28 -14.40
C GLY A 40 2.39 -7.43 -13.95
N ASN A 41 2.37 -7.00 -12.69
CA ASN A 41 1.29 -6.20 -12.09
C ASN A 41 -0.06 -6.94 -12.04
N GLU A 42 -0.04 -8.27 -11.97
CA GLU A 42 -1.24 -9.05 -11.70
C GLU A 42 -1.59 -8.96 -10.21
N GLN A 43 -2.87 -8.82 -9.89
CA GLN A 43 -3.32 -8.85 -8.50
C GLN A 43 -3.08 -10.25 -7.93
N SER A 44 -2.34 -10.32 -6.82
CA SER A 44 -2.03 -11.56 -6.12
C SER A 44 -2.99 -11.83 -4.97
N LEU A 45 -3.07 -10.92 -3.99
CA LEU A 45 -3.96 -11.06 -2.83
C LEU A 45 -4.34 -9.70 -2.25
N THR A 46 -5.42 -9.70 -1.47
CA THR A 46 -5.85 -8.56 -0.67
C THR A 46 -5.80 -8.92 0.81
N SER A 47 -5.36 -7.98 1.67
CA SER A 47 -5.31 -8.20 3.11
C SER A 47 -5.80 -6.97 3.88
N PRO A 48 -6.48 -7.16 5.02
CA PRO A 48 -6.86 -6.07 5.92
C PRO A 48 -5.77 -5.71 6.95
N ALA A 49 -4.61 -6.40 6.96
CA ALA A 49 -3.52 -6.18 7.91
C ALA A 49 -2.16 -6.63 7.35
N ILE A 50 -1.07 -6.12 7.95
CA ILE A 50 0.31 -6.58 7.73
C ILE A 50 0.65 -7.55 8.88
N ALA A 51 1.32 -8.66 8.56
CA ALA A 51 1.71 -9.65 9.56
C ALA A 51 2.80 -9.12 10.51
N ASP A 52 2.76 -9.57 11.76
CA ASP A 52 3.79 -9.25 12.75
C ASP A 52 5.14 -9.85 12.33
N GLN A 53 6.19 -9.01 12.37
CA GLN A 53 7.55 -9.46 12.13
C GLN A 53 8.13 -10.03 13.43
N VAL A 54 8.46 -11.32 13.43
CA VAL A 54 9.13 -12.02 14.54
C VAL A 54 10.64 -12.07 14.34
N ALA A 55 11.41 -12.16 15.43
CA ALA A 55 12.87 -12.14 15.47
C ALA A 55 13.52 -13.51 15.27
#